data_AF-A0A7G2C360-F1
#
_entry.id   AF-A0A7G2C360-F1
#
_cell.length_a   1.000
_cell.length_b   1.000
_cell.length_c   1.000
_cell.angle_alpha   90.00
_cell.angle_beta   90.00
_cell.angle_gamma   90.00
#
_symmetry.space_group_name_H-M   'P 1'
#
loop_
_entity.id
_entity.type
_entity.pdbx_description
1 polymer ?
#
loop_
_entity_poly.entity_id
_entity_poly.type
_entity_poly.pdbx_seq_one_letter_code
_entity_poly.pdbx_strand_id
1 'polypeptide(L)'
;MVATEWTCEVCEGKNPVSTTVCSECKIDKNDLYWSCDACHAVSFCTRDTCTSCGAAHTDEGKIQICPVCAIPNPMTRLSCFRCKAHFEGGSWKCDTCGCDTNTKRADHVCTVCNAPRPYDYDRITWVCDICSTHVNSGGDLPEVNRCVLCRCERRKESFTFPTRWKCRDCGVGNVASKDKCVYCGGNRVLTGLHTTTTCPHCCKVTPLDESEVCAHCSASLQSHVSSITNLISDEVSTDLLLNPFNTFRV
;
A
#
# COMPACT_ATOMS: atom_id res chain seq x y z
N MET A 1 17.79 -34.90 -0.35
CA MET A 1 17.88 -33.93 0.77
C MET A 1 16.52 -33.28 0.90
N VAL A 2 15.88 -33.33 2.06
CA VAL A 2 14.59 -32.64 2.28
C VAL A 2 14.90 -31.17 2.52
N ALA A 3 14.30 -30.27 1.75
CA ALA A 3 14.47 -28.83 1.95
C ALA A 3 13.97 -28.44 3.35
N THR A 4 14.83 -27.80 4.15
CA THR A 4 14.51 -27.37 5.51
C THR A 4 14.00 -25.93 5.57
N GLU A 5 14.22 -25.17 4.50
CA GLU A 5 13.83 -23.77 4.37
C GLU A 5 13.18 -23.49 3.01
N TRP A 6 12.35 -22.44 2.97
CA TRP A 6 11.89 -21.82 1.72
C TRP A 6 12.25 -20.34 1.71
N THR A 7 12.62 -19.85 0.53
CA THR A 7 12.92 -18.44 0.30
C THR A 7 11.66 -17.76 -0.24
N CYS A 8 11.24 -16.68 0.42
CA CYS A 8 10.09 -15.90 -0.04
C CYS A 8 10.45 -15.15 -1.33
N GLU A 9 9.79 -15.43 -2.45
CA GLU A 9 10.10 -14.75 -3.72
C GLU A 9 9.76 -13.24 -3.74
N VAL A 10 9.08 -12.73 -2.70
CA VAL A 10 8.75 -11.30 -2.59
C VAL A 10 9.87 -10.50 -1.92
N CYS A 11 10.44 -11.02 -0.83
CA CYS A 11 11.45 -10.30 -0.03
C CYS A 11 12.78 -11.04 0.10
N GLU A 12 12.87 -12.24 -0.48
CA GLU A 12 13.96 -13.22 -0.35
C GLU A 12 14.28 -13.63 1.09
N GLY A 13 13.36 -13.37 2.03
CA GLY A 13 13.48 -13.84 3.41
C GLY A 13 13.47 -15.36 3.46
N LYS A 14 14.35 -15.94 4.29
CA LYS A 14 14.42 -17.39 4.54
C LYS A 14 13.45 -17.77 5.65
N ASN A 15 12.65 -18.79 5.42
CA ASN A 15 11.59 -19.21 6.33
C ASN A 15 11.68 -20.72 6.57
N PRO A 16 11.36 -21.20 7.79
CA PRO A 16 11.26 -22.64 8.03
C PRO A 16 10.21 -23.29 7.14
N VAL A 17 10.47 -24.50 6.62
CA VAL A 17 9.50 -25.24 5.79
C VAL A 17 8.18 -25.55 6.51
N SER A 18 8.18 -25.53 7.85
CA SER A 18 7.00 -25.69 8.70
C SER A 18 6.08 -24.46 8.74
N THR A 19 6.51 -23.33 8.19
CA THR A 19 5.75 -22.08 8.16
C THR A 19 5.25 -21.79 6.75
N THR A 20 4.00 -21.35 6.63
CA THR A 20 3.47 -20.82 5.37
C THR A 20 3.64 -19.31 5.28
N VAL A 21 3.62 -18.60 6.41
CA VAL A 21 3.76 -17.14 6.43
C VAL A 21 5.23 -16.73 6.52
N CYS A 22 5.68 -15.87 5.60
CA CYS A 22 7.04 -15.33 5.64
C CYS A 22 7.26 -14.48 6.90
N SER A 23 8.35 -14.75 7.63
CA SER A 23 8.72 -14.03 8.86
C SER A 23 9.01 -12.55 8.62
N GLU A 24 9.53 -12.18 7.45
CA GLU A 24 9.91 -10.81 7.09
C GLU A 24 8.73 -10.01 6.54
N CYS A 25 8.12 -10.46 5.44
CA CYS A 25 7.08 -9.69 4.75
C CYS A 25 5.64 -10.05 5.14
N LYS A 26 5.47 -11.07 6.00
CA LYS A 26 4.19 -11.57 6.51
C LYS A 26 3.21 -12.03 5.42
N ILE A 27 3.73 -12.46 4.28
CA ILE A 27 2.93 -12.99 3.17
C ILE A 27 2.83 -14.52 3.33
N ASP A 28 1.62 -15.06 3.22
CA ASP A 28 1.43 -16.51 3.17
C ASP A 28 1.92 -17.04 1.82
N LYS A 29 2.74 -18.09 1.85
CA LYS A 29 3.25 -18.80 0.68
C LYS A 29 2.09 -19.33 -0.16
N ASN A 30 1.02 -19.83 0.42
CA ASN A 30 -0.11 -20.36 -0.34
C ASN A 30 -0.86 -19.25 -1.11
N ASP A 31 -0.72 -17.98 -0.72
CA ASP A 31 -1.21 -16.85 -1.53
C ASP A 31 -0.31 -16.61 -2.75
N LEU A 32 0.97 -17.01 -2.71
CA LEU A 32 1.93 -16.68 -3.76
C LEU A 32 2.06 -17.76 -4.83
N TYR A 33 1.47 -18.94 -4.64
CA TYR A 33 1.68 -20.07 -5.53
C TYR A 33 0.37 -20.82 -5.83
N TRP A 34 0.31 -21.44 -7.02
CA TRP A 34 -0.72 -22.38 -7.44
C TRP A 34 -0.13 -23.77 -7.64
N SER A 35 -0.94 -24.80 -7.47
CA SER A 35 -0.57 -26.19 -7.75
C SER A 35 -1.05 -26.57 -9.16
N CYS A 36 -0.15 -27.09 -9.98
CA CYS A 36 -0.48 -27.49 -11.34
C CYS A 36 -1.33 -28.76 -11.36
N ASP A 37 -2.49 -28.73 -12.00
CA ASP A 37 -3.37 -29.91 -12.11
C ASP A 37 -2.73 -31.06 -12.90
N ALA A 38 -1.87 -30.75 -13.87
CA ALA A 38 -1.25 -31.75 -14.74
C ALA A 38 -0.08 -32.51 -14.09
N CYS A 39 0.70 -31.85 -13.24
CA CYS A 39 1.93 -32.44 -12.67
C CYS A 39 2.12 -32.23 -11.17
N HIS A 40 1.17 -31.56 -10.51
CA HIS A 40 1.17 -31.19 -9.09
C HIS A 40 2.36 -30.34 -8.63
N ALA A 41 3.19 -29.86 -9.55
CA ALA A 41 4.24 -28.91 -9.25
C ALA A 41 3.64 -27.57 -8.82
N VAL A 42 4.33 -26.90 -7.91
CA VAL A 42 3.94 -25.59 -7.38
C VAL A 42 4.58 -24.50 -8.25
N SER A 43 3.77 -23.57 -8.76
CA SER A 43 4.21 -22.47 -9.62
C SER A 43 3.75 -21.14 -9.04
N PHE A 44 4.49 -20.07 -9.32
CA PHE A 44 4.19 -18.74 -8.78
C PHE A 44 2.86 -18.22 -9.36
N CYS A 45 2.02 -17.59 -8.52
CA CYS A 45 0.68 -17.14 -8.86
C CYS A 45 0.63 -16.25 -10.09
N THR A 46 1.68 -15.47 -10.37
CA THR A 46 1.72 -14.57 -11.53
C THR A 46 2.16 -15.23 -12.83
N ARG A 47 2.37 -16.55 -12.84
CA ARG A 47 2.74 -17.30 -14.06
C ARG A 47 1.50 -17.94 -14.66
N ASP A 48 1.33 -17.72 -15.96
CA ASP A 48 0.25 -18.31 -16.75
C ASP A 48 0.53 -19.77 -17.14
N THR A 49 1.74 -20.28 -16.86
CA THR A 49 2.15 -21.65 -17.18
C THR A 49 2.99 -22.28 -16.06
N CYS A 50 2.82 -23.57 -15.86
CA CYS A 50 3.59 -24.36 -14.90
C CYS A 50 5.07 -24.39 -15.29
N THR A 51 5.95 -24.12 -14.32
CA THR A 51 7.41 -24.15 -14.52
C THR A 51 7.97 -25.53 -14.83
N SER A 52 7.29 -26.59 -14.38
CA SER A 52 7.76 -27.97 -14.54
C SER A 52 7.27 -28.63 -15.81
N CYS A 53 6.02 -28.39 -16.22
CA CYS A 53 5.41 -29.10 -17.36
C CYS A 53 4.86 -28.18 -18.47
N GLY A 54 4.86 -26.86 -18.28
CA GLY A 54 4.32 -25.91 -19.25
C GLY A 54 2.80 -25.88 -19.36
N ALA A 55 2.07 -26.69 -18.60
CA ALA A 55 0.61 -26.66 -18.59
C ALA A 55 0.10 -25.27 -18.18
N ALA A 56 -0.96 -24.80 -18.85
CA ALA A 56 -1.58 -23.51 -18.56
C ALA A 56 -2.13 -23.48 -17.13
N HIS A 57 -2.08 -22.29 -16.53
CA HIS A 57 -2.76 -22.00 -15.28
C HIS A 57 -4.25 -21.86 -15.57
N THR A 58 -5.02 -22.86 -15.17
CA THR A 58 -6.47 -22.97 -15.44
C THR A 58 -7.32 -22.10 -14.53
N ASP A 59 -6.73 -21.51 -13.48
CA ASP A 59 -7.37 -20.60 -12.52
C ASP A 59 -7.41 -19.15 -13.05
N GLU A 60 -7.83 -18.99 -14.31
CA GLU A 60 -8.12 -17.68 -14.92
C GLU A 60 -9.18 -16.96 -14.07
N GLY A 61 -8.79 -15.87 -13.40
CA GLY A 61 -9.70 -15.05 -12.60
C GLY A 61 -9.39 -14.96 -11.10
N LYS A 62 -8.31 -15.59 -10.60
CA LYS A 62 -7.87 -15.44 -9.20
C LYS A 62 -6.76 -14.42 -8.99
N ILE A 63 -6.41 -13.62 -9.99
CA ILE A 63 -5.35 -12.61 -9.89
C ILE A 63 -5.94 -11.23 -10.17
N GLN A 64 -5.73 -10.30 -9.24
CA GLN A 64 -5.99 -8.88 -9.39
C GLN A 64 -4.69 -8.13 -9.45
N ILE A 65 -4.60 -7.19 -10.40
CA ILE A 65 -3.44 -6.31 -10.51
C ILE A 65 -3.62 -5.18 -9.49
N CYS A 66 -2.61 -4.99 -8.63
CA CYS A 66 -2.59 -3.85 -7.74
C CYS A 66 -2.62 -2.55 -8.55
N PRO A 67 -3.63 -1.68 -8.35
CA PRO A 67 -3.67 -0.43 -9.09
C PRO A 67 -2.45 0.44 -8.76
N VAL A 68 -1.90 0.35 -7.55
CA VAL A 68 -0.80 1.23 -7.12
C VAL A 68 0.58 0.82 -7.66
N CYS A 69 0.89 -0.47 -7.71
CA CYS A 69 2.24 -0.92 -8.07
C CYS A 69 2.28 -1.94 -9.21
N ALA A 70 1.16 -2.14 -9.89
CA ALA A 70 0.95 -3.10 -10.97
C ALA A 70 1.34 -4.56 -10.65
N ILE A 71 1.60 -4.89 -9.38
CA ILE A 71 1.95 -6.25 -8.98
C ILE A 71 0.68 -7.12 -9.02
N PRO A 72 0.74 -8.29 -9.66
CA PRO A 72 -0.36 -9.24 -9.62
C PRO A 72 -0.46 -9.84 -8.22
N ASN A 73 -1.68 -9.90 -7.70
CA ASN A 73 -2.00 -10.37 -6.36
C ASN A 73 -3.16 -11.35 -6.44
N PRO A 74 -3.30 -12.29 -5.51
CA PRO A 74 -4.50 -13.10 -5.43
C PRO A 74 -5.75 -12.26 -5.18
N MET A 75 -6.85 -12.60 -5.83
CA MET A 75 -8.19 -12.05 -5.63
C MET A 75 -8.72 -12.28 -4.19
N THR A 76 -8.16 -13.27 -3.48
CA THR A 76 -8.47 -13.52 -2.06
C THR A 76 -7.91 -12.43 -1.14
N ARG A 77 -6.93 -11.63 -1.59
CA ARG A 77 -6.37 -10.55 -0.79
C ARG A 77 -7.27 -9.33 -0.80
N LEU A 78 -7.37 -8.68 0.35
CA LEU A 78 -7.99 -7.36 0.47
C LEU A 78 -6.98 -6.23 0.28
N SER A 79 -5.68 -6.53 0.25
CA SER A 79 -4.62 -5.56 0.00
C SER A 79 -3.39 -6.16 -0.66
N CYS A 80 -2.71 -5.34 -1.47
CA CYS A 80 -1.54 -5.70 -2.22
C CYS A 80 -0.43 -6.21 -1.31
N PHE A 81 0.15 -7.36 -1.59
CA PHE A 81 1.19 -7.94 -0.77
C PHE A 81 2.45 -7.06 -0.75
N ARG A 82 2.74 -6.34 -1.84
CA ARG A 82 3.92 -5.47 -2.00
C ARG A 82 3.71 -4.09 -1.38
N CYS A 83 2.76 -3.30 -1.90
CA CYS A 83 2.54 -1.93 -1.45
C CYS A 83 1.45 -1.77 -0.39
N LYS A 84 0.74 -2.85 -0.01
CA LYS A 84 -0.38 -2.85 0.95
C LYS A 84 -1.58 -1.96 0.56
N ALA A 85 -1.65 -1.47 -0.68
CA ALA A 85 -2.84 -0.81 -1.22
C ALA A 85 -4.05 -1.74 -1.18
N HIS A 86 -5.19 -1.29 -0.69
CA HIS A 86 -6.39 -2.13 -0.62
C HIS A 86 -6.99 -2.37 -2.01
N PHE A 87 -7.48 -3.59 -2.23
CA PHE A 87 -8.20 -4.00 -3.43
C PHE A 87 -9.69 -3.66 -3.35
N GLU A 88 -10.34 -3.52 -4.50
CA GLU A 88 -11.77 -3.26 -4.59
C GLU A 88 -12.58 -4.50 -4.16
N GLY A 89 -13.71 -4.31 -3.45
CA GLY A 89 -14.71 -5.40 -3.28
C GLY A 89 -15.00 -5.89 -1.87
N GLY A 90 -14.53 -5.25 -0.80
CA GLY A 90 -15.00 -5.60 0.56
C GLY A 90 -16.27 -4.86 0.97
N SER A 91 -17.09 -5.46 1.83
CA SER A 91 -18.09 -4.74 2.62
C SER A 91 -17.52 -4.30 3.97
N TRP A 92 -18.19 -3.36 4.66
CA TRP A 92 -17.86 -3.01 6.04
C TRP A 92 -19.13 -2.94 6.90
N LYS A 93 -18.99 -3.43 8.13
CA LYS A 93 -20.05 -3.38 9.14
C LYS A 93 -19.99 -2.06 9.87
N CYS A 94 -21.12 -1.37 9.97
CA CYS A 94 -21.21 -0.12 10.71
C CYS A 94 -21.21 -0.37 12.21
N ASP A 95 -20.28 0.26 12.93
CA ASP A 95 -20.18 0.13 14.39
C ASP A 95 -21.37 0.73 15.14
N THR A 96 -22.09 1.69 14.52
CA THR A 96 -23.24 2.36 15.14
C THR A 96 -24.54 1.58 14.99
N CYS A 97 -24.85 1.08 13.79
CA CYS A 97 -26.15 0.43 13.51
C CYS A 97 -26.04 -1.05 13.12
N GLY A 98 -24.83 -1.59 12.94
CA GLY A 98 -24.60 -2.98 12.56
C GLY A 98 -24.82 -3.32 11.09
N CYS A 99 -25.24 -2.37 10.25
CA CYS A 99 -25.43 -2.58 8.81
C CYS A 99 -24.13 -3.06 8.12
N ASP A 100 -24.20 -4.12 7.33
CA ASP A 100 -23.07 -4.79 6.66
C ASP A 100 -23.16 -4.76 5.12
N THR A 101 -24.13 -4.04 4.56
CA THR A 101 -24.30 -3.85 3.11
C THR A 101 -23.43 -2.71 2.54
N ASN A 102 -22.70 -1.99 3.40
CA ASN A 102 -21.84 -0.89 2.96
C ASN A 102 -20.64 -1.42 2.18
N THR A 103 -20.34 -0.81 1.04
CA THR A 103 -19.21 -1.12 0.18
C THR A 103 -17.97 -0.30 0.57
N LYS A 104 -16.79 -0.91 0.58
CA LYS A 104 -15.53 -0.22 0.94
C LYS A 104 -15.10 0.87 -0.05
N ARG A 105 -15.67 0.95 -1.26
CA ARG A 105 -15.27 1.90 -2.30
C ARG A 105 -16.15 3.15 -2.34
N ALA A 106 -17.47 2.98 -2.29
CA ALA A 106 -18.41 4.09 -2.43
C ALA A 106 -18.80 4.71 -1.08
N ASP A 107 -18.83 3.89 -0.02
CA ASP A 107 -19.50 4.27 1.22
C ASP A 107 -18.49 4.76 2.26
N HIS A 108 -18.24 6.07 2.25
CA HIS A 108 -17.50 6.78 3.30
C HIS A 108 -18.28 6.90 4.62
N VAL A 109 -19.59 6.70 4.52
CA VAL A 109 -20.59 6.77 5.58
C VAL A 109 -21.54 5.58 5.43
N CYS A 110 -22.16 5.17 6.54
CA CYS A 110 -23.11 4.07 6.54
C CYS A 110 -24.35 4.45 5.72
N THR A 111 -24.77 3.59 4.80
CA THR A 111 -25.96 3.80 3.94
C THR A 111 -27.27 3.87 4.73
N VAL A 112 -27.30 3.37 5.97
CA VAL A 112 -28.49 3.35 6.84
C VAL A 112 -28.52 4.51 7.83
N CYS A 113 -27.43 4.74 8.57
CA CYS A 113 -27.40 5.72 9.67
C CYS A 113 -26.46 6.90 9.43
N ASN A 114 -25.80 6.97 8.27
CA ASN A 114 -24.84 8.01 7.90
C ASN A 114 -23.61 8.11 8.83
N ALA A 115 -23.41 7.16 9.74
CA ALA A 115 -22.22 7.14 10.59
C ALA A 115 -20.95 6.96 9.74
N PRO A 116 -19.86 7.69 10.02
CA PRO A 116 -18.61 7.55 9.29
C PRO A 116 -18.07 6.11 9.34
N ARG A 117 -17.47 5.68 8.24
CA ARG A 117 -16.78 4.40 8.17
C ARG A 117 -15.60 4.37 9.18
N PRO A 118 -15.45 3.29 9.96
CA PRO A 118 -14.27 3.12 10.80
C PRO A 118 -13.03 2.87 9.92
N TYR A 119 -11.98 3.61 10.23
CA TYR A 119 -10.64 3.40 9.69
C TYR A 119 -9.65 3.29 10.83
N ASP A 120 -8.59 2.55 10.57
CA ASP A 120 -7.39 2.60 11.39
C ASP A 120 -6.58 3.84 10.99
N TYR A 121 -6.45 4.78 11.92
CA TYR A 121 -5.71 6.03 11.74
C TYR A 121 -4.28 5.97 12.29
N ASP A 122 -3.89 4.87 12.93
CA ASP A 122 -2.54 4.64 13.45
C ASP A 122 -1.60 4.11 12.34
N ARG A 123 -2.17 3.76 11.17
CA ARG A 123 -1.42 3.43 9.96
C ARG A 123 -0.65 4.63 9.42
N ILE A 124 0.66 4.47 9.30
CA ILE A 124 1.59 5.44 8.70
C ILE A 124 2.17 4.94 7.39
N THR A 125 2.69 5.88 6.60
CA THR A 125 3.63 5.62 5.52
C THR A 125 4.95 6.31 5.84
N TRP A 126 6.06 5.61 5.66
CA TRP A 126 7.38 6.22 5.64
C TRP A 126 8.05 6.02 4.28
N VAL A 127 8.93 6.94 3.90
CA VAL A 127 9.66 6.92 2.62
C VAL A 127 11.09 6.45 2.87
N CYS A 128 11.55 5.40 2.19
CA CYS A 128 12.95 4.94 2.35
C CYS A 128 13.92 5.99 1.80
N ASP A 129 14.86 6.41 2.64
CA ASP A 129 15.87 7.42 2.33
C ASP A 129 16.84 7.00 1.21
N ILE A 130 16.85 5.71 0.84
CA ILE A 130 17.77 5.15 -0.17
C ILE A 130 17.11 5.03 -1.55
N CYS A 131 15.88 4.50 -1.60
CA CYS A 131 15.22 4.16 -2.87
C CYS A 131 13.85 4.84 -3.03
N SER A 132 13.50 5.75 -2.14
CA SER A 132 12.23 6.51 -2.14
C SER A 132 10.97 5.65 -2.15
N THR A 133 11.09 4.37 -1.80
CA THR A 133 9.95 3.47 -1.69
C THR A 133 9.08 3.88 -0.51
N HIS A 134 7.78 4.01 -0.75
CA HIS A 134 6.77 4.22 0.26
C HIS A 134 6.44 2.89 0.95
N VAL A 135 6.56 2.86 2.28
CA VAL A 135 6.36 1.67 3.11
C VAL A 135 5.25 1.94 4.11
N ASN A 136 4.14 1.21 3.96
CA ASN A 136 3.03 1.24 4.90
C ASN A 136 3.34 0.39 6.14
N SER A 137 3.07 0.93 7.32
CA SER A 137 3.44 0.33 8.62
C SER A 137 2.45 0.73 9.71
N GLY A 138 2.28 -0.13 10.72
CA GLY A 138 1.49 0.17 11.92
C GLY A 138 -0.03 0.04 11.76
N GLY A 139 -0.76 0.33 12.84
CA GLY A 139 -2.20 0.06 12.94
C GLY A 139 -2.51 -1.45 12.91
N ASP A 140 -3.45 -1.85 12.07
CA ASP A 140 -3.80 -3.23 11.75
C ASP A 140 -2.73 -3.95 10.91
N LEU A 141 -1.73 -3.23 10.41
CA LEU A 141 -0.56 -3.81 9.76
C LEU A 141 0.57 -3.99 10.78
N PRO A 142 1.37 -5.07 10.64
CA PRO A 142 2.61 -5.19 11.39
C PRO A 142 3.49 -3.95 11.19
N GLU A 143 4.22 -3.58 12.24
CA GLU A 143 5.21 -2.52 12.13
C GLU A 143 6.38 -2.97 11.24
N VAL A 144 6.66 -2.19 10.20
CA VAL A 144 7.71 -2.46 9.21
C VAL A 144 8.76 -1.36 9.30
N ASN A 145 9.93 -1.71 9.85
CA ASN A 145 11.08 -0.81 10.01
C ASN A 145 12.19 -1.09 8.98
N ARG A 146 11.89 -1.84 7.91
CA ARG A 146 12.84 -2.18 6.84
C ARG A 146 12.18 -2.05 5.47
N CYS A 147 12.86 -1.43 4.52
CA CYS A 147 12.35 -1.21 3.18
C CYS A 147 12.23 -2.54 2.43
N VAL A 148 11.08 -2.75 1.79
CA VAL A 148 10.80 -3.98 1.04
C VAL A 148 11.62 -4.13 -0.24
N LEU A 149 12.15 -3.04 -0.80
CA LEU A 149 12.96 -3.10 -2.03
C LEU A 149 14.45 -3.19 -1.74
N CYS A 150 15.02 -2.18 -1.09
CA CYS A 150 16.47 -2.12 -0.88
C CYS A 150 16.93 -2.64 0.50
N ARG A 151 16.01 -3.08 1.35
CA ARG A 151 16.29 -3.56 2.73
C ARG A 151 16.94 -2.54 3.66
N CYS A 152 16.91 -1.25 3.31
CA CYS A 152 17.32 -0.15 4.19
C CYS A 152 16.51 -0.21 5.50
N GLU A 153 17.15 -0.05 6.66
CA GLU A 153 16.41 0.18 7.91
C GLU A 153 15.87 1.61 7.92
N ARG A 154 14.64 1.76 8.45
CA ARG A 154 14.00 3.05 8.64
C ARG A 154 14.76 3.84 9.71
N ARG A 155 15.13 5.07 9.40
CA ARG A 155 15.72 6.00 10.37
C ARG A 155 14.61 6.72 11.12
N LYS A 156 14.92 7.24 12.31
CA LYS A 156 13.94 8.04 13.09
C LYS A 156 13.55 9.31 12.35
N GLU A 157 14.47 9.82 11.52
CA GLU A 157 14.32 11.02 10.72
C GLU A 157 13.68 10.76 9.34
N SER A 158 13.46 9.49 8.97
CA SER A 158 12.84 9.17 7.68
C SER A 158 11.46 9.81 7.59
N PHE A 159 11.17 10.44 6.46
CA PHE A 159 9.91 11.13 6.23
C PHE A 159 8.74 10.17 6.48
N THR A 160 7.87 10.54 7.41
CA THR A 160 6.76 9.72 7.90
C THR A 160 5.50 10.56 7.97
N PHE A 161 4.37 9.99 7.54
CA PHE A 161 3.07 10.64 7.60
C PHE A 161 1.94 9.63 7.82
N PRO A 162 0.80 10.06 8.41
CA PRO A 162 -0.39 9.22 8.48
C PRO A 162 -0.90 8.86 7.08
N THR A 163 -1.31 7.62 6.86
CA THR A 163 -1.90 7.19 5.56
C THR A 163 -3.27 7.79 5.30
N ARG A 164 -3.95 8.21 6.38
CA ARG A 164 -5.32 8.72 6.39
C ARG A 164 -5.45 9.83 7.42
N TRP A 165 -6.47 10.66 7.24
CA TRP A 165 -6.87 11.66 8.23
C TRP A 165 -8.37 11.63 8.45
N LYS A 166 -8.77 11.92 9.69
CA LYS A 166 -10.18 12.05 10.08
C LYS A 166 -10.59 13.50 9.93
N CYS A 167 -11.64 13.77 9.16
CA CYS A 167 -12.19 15.12 9.06
C CYS A 167 -12.68 15.60 10.43
N ARG A 168 -12.25 16.79 10.86
CA ARG A 168 -12.66 17.39 12.13
C ARG A 168 -14.15 17.76 12.17
N ASP A 169 -14.73 18.10 11.02
CA ASP A 169 -16.10 18.60 10.93
C ASP A 169 -17.14 17.47 10.87
N CYS A 170 -16.90 16.43 10.06
CA CYS A 170 -17.87 15.34 9.83
C CYS A 170 -17.38 13.96 10.28
N GLY A 171 -16.14 13.81 10.72
CA GLY A 171 -15.58 12.53 11.18
C GLY A 171 -15.26 11.53 10.06
N VAL A 172 -15.54 11.84 8.79
CA VAL A 172 -15.23 10.98 7.65
C VAL A 172 -13.72 10.85 7.47
N GLY A 173 -13.27 9.60 7.27
CA GLY A 173 -11.88 9.29 6.96
C GLY A 173 -11.54 9.54 5.50
N ASN A 174 -10.41 10.20 5.27
CA ASN A 174 -9.89 10.55 3.96
C ASN A 174 -8.48 9.97 3.80
N VAL A 175 -8.04 9.72 2.56
CA VAL A 175 -6.64 9.37 2.30
C VAL A 175 -5.76 10.60 2.48
N ALA A 176 -4.51 10.39 2.89
CA ALA A 176 -3.55 11.47 3.16
C ALA A 176 -3.41 12.47 2.02
N SER A 177 -3.52 12.00 0.77
CA SER A 177 -3.32 12.84 -0.41
C SER A 177 -4.48 13.73 -0.81
N LYS A 178 -5.66 13.56 -0.19
CA LYS A 178 -6.76 14.51 -0.34
C LYS A 178 -6.60 15.63 0.68
N ASP A 179 -6.37 16.84 0.19
CA ASP A 179 -6.30 18.09 0.97
C ASP A 179 -7.66 18.56 1.50
N LYS A 180 -8.75 18.01 0.96
CA LYS A 180 -10.14 18.28 1.39
C LYS A 180 -10.89 17.00 1.68
N CYS A 181 -11.87 17.10 2.58
CA CYS A 181 -12.73 16.00 2.92
C CYS A 181 -13.63 15.67 1.72
N VAL A 182 -13.66 14.41 1.33
CA VAL A 182 -14.50 13.92 0.21
C VAL A 182 -16.00 14.06 0.46
N TYR A 183 -16.40 14.23 1.72
CA TYR A 183 -17.80 14.34 2.13
C TYR A 183 -18.24 15.79 2.35
N CYS A 184 -17.59 16.53 3.25
CA CYS A 184 -18.00 17.90 3.60
C CYS A 184 -17.13 19.02 3.01
N GLY A 185 -16.00 18.69 2.36
CA GLY A 185 -15.06 19.69 1.83
C GLY A 185 -14.16 20.38 2.86
N GLY A 186 -14.25 20.02 4.15
CA GLY A 186 -13.37 20.55 5.21
C GLY A 186 -11.90 20.26 4.95
N ASN A 187 -11.00 21.12 5.45
CA ASN A 187 -9.56 21.02 5.16
C ASN A 187 -8.91 19.83 5.88
N ARG A 188 -7.88 19.27 5.23
CA ARG A 188 -7.03 18.22 5.80
C ARG A 188 -6.33 18.70 7.07
N VAL A 189 -6.21 17.79 8.02
CA VAL A 189 -5.30 17.88 9.17
C VAL A 189 -4.65 16.51 9.36
N LEU A 190 -3.35 16.43 9.12
CA LEU A 190 -2.57 15.19 9.30
C LEU A 190 -1.96 15.14 10.70
N THR A 191 -2.74 14.67 11.67
CA THR A 191 -2.29 14.57 13.07
C THR A 191 -0.97 13.81 13.18
N GLY A 192 0.02 14.40 13.85
CA GLY A 192 1.34 13.79 14.02
C GLY A 192 2.27 13.88 12.80
N LEU A 193 1.89 14.63 11.76
CA LEU A 193 2.84 15.04 10.73
C LEU A 193 3.90 15.96 11.37
N HIS A 194 5.15 15.50 11.41
CA HIS A 194 6.27 16.30 11.87
C HIS A 194 7.53 15.94 11.10
N THR A 195 7.94 16.83 10.20
CA THR A 195 9.13 16.65 9.38
C THR A 195 9.61 18.01 8.85
N THR A 196 10.58 18.00 7.94
CA THR A 196 11.02 19.20 7.24
C THR A 196 10.89 19.00 5.74
N THR A 197 10.66 20.10 5.02
CA THR A 197 10.63 20.10 3.57
C THR A 197 11.18 21.41 3.02
N THR A 198 11.53 21.42 1.74
CA THR A 198 11.91 22.67 1.06
C THR A 198 10.65 23.33 0.51
N CYS A 199 10.39 24.57 0.91
CA CYS A 199 9.24 25.30 0.41
C CYS A 199 9.40 25.56 -1.11
N PRO A 200 8.41 25.18 -1.95
CA PRO A 200 8.51 25.40 -3.40
C PRO A 200 8.44 26.87 -3.80
N HIS A 201 7.99 27.76 -2.89
CA HIS A 201 7.84 29.19 -3.17
C HIS A 201 9.08 30.01 -2.81
N CYS A 202 9.68 29.79 -1.63
CA CYS A 202 10.84 30.57 -1.17
C CYS A 202 12.15 29.77 -1.11
N CYS A 203 12.11 28.48 -1.48
CA CYS A 203 13.25 27.56 -1.50
C CYS A 203 13.98 27.39 -0.16
N LYS A 204 13.37 27.81 0.95
CA LYS A 204 13.92 27.60 2.30
C LYS A 204 13.40 26.29 2.89
N VAL A 205 14.26 25.62 3.67
CA VAL A 205 13.84 24.51 4.52
C VAL A 205 12.88 25.04 5.59
N THR A 206 11.71 24.42 5.68
CA THR A 206 10.64 24.76 6.61
C THR A 206 10.16 23.49 7.32
N PRO A 207 9.73 23.60 8.59
CA PRO A 207 8.91 22.56 9.19
C PRO A 207 7.70 22.27 8.30
N LEU A 208 7.34 21.00 8.23
CA LEU A 208 6.10 20.53 7.64
C LEU A 208 5.32 19.78 8.72
N ASP A 209 4.24 20.41 9.17
CA ASP A 209 3.38 19.96 10.26
C ASP A 209 1.90 20.08 9.87
N GLU A 210 0.99 19.90 10.85
CA GLU A 210 -0.47 19.98 10.67
C GLU A 210 -0.97 21.29 10.04
N SER A 211 -0.20 22.39 10.12
CA SER A 211 -0.60 23.67 9.53
C SER A 211 -0.44 23.69 8.01
N GLU A 212 0.50 22.89 7.49
CA GLU A 212 0.86 22.87 6.07
C GLU A 212 1.13 24.28 5.51
N VAL A 213 1.83 25.12 6.28
CA VAL A 213 2.22 26.49 5.90
C VAL A 213 3.72 26.68 6.04
N CYS A 214 4.34 27.35 5.09
CA CYS A 214 5.76 27.69 5.18
C CYS A 214 6.03 28.70 6.30
N ALA A 215 6.94 28.36 7.22
CA ALA A 215 7.33 29.25 8.32
C ALA A 215 8.05 30.53 7.88
N HIS A 216 8.54 30.60 6.62
CA HIS A 216 9.31 31.73 6.12
C HIS A 216 8.53 32.70 5.22
N CYS A 217 7.58 32.20 4.45
CA CYS A 217 6.83 33.01 3.47
C CYS A 217 5.31 32.87 3.60
N SER A 218 4.83 32.06 4.56
CA SER A 218 3.41 31.78 4.80
C SER A 218 2.66 31.19 3.61
N ALA A 219 3.35 30.78 2.54
CA ALA A 219 2.75 30.07 1.42
C ALA A 219 2.17 28.72 1.92
N SER A 220 1.00 28.38 1.40
CA SER A 220 0.41 27.06 1.62
C SER A 220 1.30 25.96 1.04
N LEU A 221 1.45 24.87 1.79
CA LEU A 221 2.16 23.66 1.41
C LEU A 221 1.18 22.50 1.11
N GLN A 222 -0.13 22.75 1.08
CA GLN A 222 -1.15 21.70 0.90
C GLN A 222 -0.97 20.91 -0.39
N SER A 223 -0.69 21.59 -1.51
CA SER A 223 -0.41 20.96 -2.79
C SER A 223 0.88 20.15 -2.76
N HIS A 224 1.91 20.64 -2.08
CA HIS A 224 3.19 19.94 -1.92
C HIS A 224 3.04 18.64 -1.12
N VAL A 225 2.32 18.70 0.00
CA VAL A 225 1.97 17.50 0.78
C VAL A 225 1.15 16.53 -0.05
N SER A 226 0.14 17.03 -0.77
CA SER A 226 -0.69 16.20 -1.63
C SER A 226 0.13 15.54 -2.73
N SER A 227 1.12 16.22 -3.32
CA SER A 227 2.05 15.64 -4.29
C SER A 227 2.92 14.54 -3.66
N ILE A 228 3.56 14.80 -2.52
CA ILE A 228 4.41 13.80 -1.84
C ILE A 228 3.59 12.55 -1.50
N THR A 229 2.36 12.75 -1.01
CA THR A 229 1.46 11.65 -0.64
C THR A 229 0.75 11.03 -1.84
N ASN A 230 0.58 11.73 -2.97
CA ASN A 230 0.05 11.20 -4.24
C ASN A 230 1.08 10.38 -5.00
N LEU A 231 2.38 10.47 -4.72
CA LEU A 231 3.35 9.49 -5.22
C LEU A 231 3.06 8.06 -4.72
N ILE A 232 2.10 7.89 -3.80
CA ILE A 232 1.51 6.60 -3.39
C ILE A 232 0.26 6.24 -4.22
N SER A 233 -0.38 7.21 -4.88
CA SER A 233 -1.68 7.06 -5.54
C SER A 233 -1.63 7.16 -7.08
N ASP A 234 -0.67 7.87 -7.69
CA ASP A 234 -0.71 8.31 -9.11
C ASP A 234 0.44 7.82 -10.02
N GLU A 235 1.14 6.72 -9.70
CA GLU A 235 1.77 5.90 -10.78
C GLU A 235 0.74 5.01 -11.52
N VAL A 236 -0.53 5.43 -11.50
CA VAL A 236 -1.53 5.13 -12.53
C VAL A 236 -1.73 6.37 -13.38
N SER A 237 -0.69 6.74 -14.14
CA SER A 237 -0.90 7.36 -15.43
C SER A 237 0.26 6.91 -16.33
N THR A 238 -0.10 6.11 -17.31
CA THR A 238 0.71 5.59 -18.41
C THR A 238 1.75 6.58 -18.92
N ASP A 239 3.03 6.25 -18.77
CA ASP A 239 4.06 6.33 -19.81
C ASP A 239 5.43 6.05 -19.19
N LEU A 240 5.83 4.77 -19.17
CA LEU A 240 7.22 4.31 -19.27
C LEU A 240 7.19 2.78 -19.49
N LEU A 241 6.61 2.39 -20.63
CA LEU A 241 7.00 1.13 -21.26
C LEU A 241 8.43 1.29 -21.76
N LEU A 242 9.41 0.86 -20.98
CA LEU A 242 10.66 0.35 -21.55
C LEU A 242 11.03 -0.96 -20.87
N ASN A 243 10.58 -2.00 -21.54
CA ASN A 243 11.03 -3.37 -21.48
C ASN A 243 12.55 -3.43 -21.78
N PRO A 244 13.36 -4.21 -21.03
CA PRO A 244 14.57 -4.76 -21.60
C PRO A 244 14.71 -6.25 -21.27
N PHE A 245 13.78 -7.07 -21.75
CA PHE A 245 14.05 -8.50 -21.96
C PHE A 245 13.71 -8.89 -23.41
N ASN A 246 14.71 -8.69 -24.28
CA ASN A 246 14.97 -9.23 -25.63
C ASN A 246 15.82 -8.15 -26.33
N THR A 247 17.07 -8.33 -26.73
CA THR A 247 17.73 -9.42 -27.45
C THR A 247 19.22 -9.08 -27.49
N PHE A 248 20.12 -10.03 -27.24
CA PHE A 248 21.31 -10.26 -28.08
C PHE A 248 21.87 -11.65 -27.76
N ARG A 249 21.51 -12.61 -28.61
CA ARG A 249 22.43 -13.68 -28.99
C ARG A 249 23.46 -13.05 -29.94
N VAL A 250 24.74 -13.24 -29.63
CA VAL A 250 25.80 -13.45 -30.60
C VAL A 250 26.50 -14.73 -30.17
#